data_AF-A0A451AMV7-F1
#
_entry.id   AF-A0A451AMV7-F1
#
_cell.length_a   1.000
_cell.length_b   1.000
_cell.length_c   1.000
_cell.angle_alpha   90.00
_cell.angle_beta   90.00
_cell.angle_gamma   90.00
#
_symmetry.space_group_name_H-M   'P 1'
#
loop_
_entity.id
_entity.type
_entity.pdbx_description
1 polymer ?
#
loop_
_entity_poly.entity_id
_entity_poly.type
_entity_poly.pdbx_seq_one_letter_code
_entity_poly.pdbx_strand_id
1 'polypeptide(L)'
;MKRLCSAFEVPVKVDSETFIVPDFSMQCEPPAGALINAARSANLLLYPLDGGLVLTSPSDAAPVATLEYGKHIKRYQVVDEFKLRHSDYLVKSYDYLSDEALSGAAKDAGIEFFRPMHVVVDRHGYGLGGCGRRATLERDRRLARAHRLDLEVVAWERSDGQPWAINTNVRVVIPDEGIDGVFLIGERAYRLDSKNGRTTHLQVMHRDAFSGGKR
;
A
#
# COMPACT_ATOMS: atom_id res chain seq x y z
N MET A 1 10.48 12.28 -10.45
CA MET A 1 9.39 12.91 -9.68
C MET A 1 9.53 14.42 -9.58
N LYS A 2 10.60 14.96 -8.95
CA LYS A 2 10.79 16.43 -8.79
C LYS A 2 10.57 17.24 -10.08
N ARG A 3 11.18 16.83 -11.20
CA ARG A 3 11.01 17.48 -12.51
C ARG A 3 9.56 17.54 -13.02
N LEU A 4 8.78 16.47 -12.79
CA LEU A 4 7.37 16.44 -13.20
C LEU A 4 6.55 17.35 -12.30
N CYS A 5 6.77 17.30 -10.99
CA CYS A 5 5.98 18.08 -10.03
C CYS A 5 6.30 19.58 -10.09
N SER A 6 7.54 19.96 -10.41
CA SER A 6 7.91 21.37 -10.61
C SER A 6 7.18 22.01 -11.78
N ALA A 7 6.84 21.25 -12.82
CA ALA A 7 6.06 21.76 -13.95
C ALA A 7 4.61 22.13 -13.57
N PHE A 8 4.12 21.62 -12.44
CA PHE A 8 2.79 21.89 -11.90
C PHE A 8 2.83 22.66 -10.57
N GLU A 9 4.01 23.16 -10.17
CA GLU A 9 4.20 23.87 -8.90
C GLU A 9 3.77 23.06 -7.66
N VAL A 10 3.83 21.73 -7.74
CA VAL A 10 3.47 20.84 -6.63
C VAL A 10 4.73 20.52 -5.81
N PRO A 11 4.77 20.85 -4.50
CA PRO A 11 5.90 20.51 -3.66
C PRO A 11 5.98 18.99 -3.45
N VAL A 12 7.19 18.44 -3.49
CA VAL A 12 7.43 17.00 -3.28
C VAL A 12 8.47 16.79 -2.20
N LYS A 13 8.07 16.08 -1.15
CA LYS A 13 8.94 15.58 -0.10
C LYS A 13 9.33 14.13 -0.38
N VAL A 14 10.61 13.82 -0.30
CA VAL A 14 11.13 12.46 -0.46
C VAL A 14 11.83 12.08 0.84
N ASP A 15 11.20 11.19 1.61
CA ASP A 15 11.64 10.79 2.96
C ASP A 15 12.30 9.40 2.96
N SER A 16 12.58 8.85 1.78
CA SER A 16 13.14 7.50 1.61
C SER A 16 14.30 7.53 0.62
N GLU A 17 15.23 6.60 0.78
CA GLU A 17 16.30 6.41 -0.19
C GLU A 17 15.71 5.93 -1.52
N THR A 18 15.98 6.68 -2.58
CA THR A 18 15.56 6.35 -3.94
C THR A 18 16.77 6.15 -4.82
N PHE A 19 16.76 5.09 -5.61
CA PHE A 19 17.77 4.88 -6.63
C PHE A 19 17.48 5.73 -7.87
N ILE A 20 18.53 6.12 -8.58
CA ILE A 20 18.39 6.80 -9.87
C ILE A 20 17.84 5.79 -10.88
N VAL A 21 16.73 6.14 -11.50
CA VAL A 21 16.21 5.42 -12.65
C VAL A 21 16.86 6.04 -13.89
N PRO A 22 17.77 5.33 -14.60
CA PRO A 22 18.52 5.90 -15.71
C PRO A 22 17.62 6.31 -16.87
N ASP A 23 16.63 5.46 -17.21
CA ASP A 23 15.64 5.73 -18.25
C ASP A 23 14.22 5.68 -17.69
N PHE A 24 13.48 6.78 -17.82
CA PHE A 24 12.07 6.85 -17.48
C PHE A 24 11.28 7.36 -18.68
N SER A 25 10.41 6.50 -19.22
CA SER A 25 9.51 6.87 -20.31
C SER A 25 8.07 6.82 -19.83
N MET A 26 7.36 7.95 -19.97
CA MET A 26 5.91 8.00 -19.73
C MET A 26 5.17 7.31 -20.88
N GLN A 27 4.12 6.55 -20.54
CA GLN A 27 3.32 5.81 -21.51
C GLN A 27 2.03 6.55 -21.84
N CYS A 28 2.08 7.64 -22.64
CA CYS A 28 0.91 8.47 -23.01
C CYS A 28 -0.13 8.63 -21.88
N GLU A 29 0.35 8.82 -20.65
CA GLU A 29 -0.43 8.78 -19.41
C GLU A 29 -0.38 10.15 -18.73
N PRO A 30 -1.36 10.49 -17.87
CA PRO A 30 -1.29 11.72 -17.09
C PRO A 30 -0.07 11.70 -16.16
N PRO A 31 0.53 12.86 -15.82
CA PRO A 31 1.68 12.94 -14.92
C PRO A 31 1.47 12.22 -13.59
N ALA A 32 0.25 12.26 -13.03
CA ALA A 32 -0.10 11.51 -11.82
C ALA A 32 0.04 9.99 -12.00
N GLY A 33 -0.38 9.45 -13.15
CA GLY A 33 -0.23 8.03 -13.48
C GLY A 33 1.24 7.61 -13.54
N ALA A 34 2.06 8.42 -14.22
CA ALA A 34 3.50 8.22 -14.31
C ALA A 34 4.18 8.23 -12.93
N LEU A 35 3.81 9.15 -12.04
CA LEU A 35 4.32 9.22 -10.66
C LEU A 35 3.90 7.98 -9.84
N ILE A 36 2.63 7.56 -9.94
CA ILE A 36 2.13 6.37 -9.25
C ILE A 36 2.87 5.11 -9.74
N ASN A 37 3.08 4.99 -11.04
CA ASN A 37 3.80 3.85 -11.63
C ASN A 37 5.27 3.82 -11.17
N ALA A 38 5.94 4.99 -11.11
CA ALA A 38 7.28 5.11 -10.56
C ALA A 38 7.36 4.75 -9.05
N ALA A 39 6.40 5.20 -8.24
CA ALA A 39 6.33 4.83 -6.82
C ALA A 39 6.13 3.30 -6.66
N ARG A 40 5.26 2.71 -7.49
CA ARG A 40 5.00 1.26 -7.50
C ARG A 40 6.20 0.42 -7.91
N SER A 41 7.07 0.90 -8.79
CA SER A 41 8.30 0.19 -9.17
C SER A 41 9.39 0.31 -8.10
N ALA A 42 9.47 1.46 -7.43
CA ALA A 42 10.35 1.67 -6.28
C ALA A 42 9.89 0.93 -5.01
N ASN A 43 8.62 0.48 -4.96
CA ASN A 43 7.96 -0.05 -3.77
C ASN A 43 7.87 0.96 -2.62
N LEU A 44 7.51 2.20 -2.97
CA LEU A 44 7.30 3.28 -2.02
C LEU A 44 5.84 3.71 -2.04
N LEU A 45 5.41 4.30 -0.93
CA LEU A 45 4.11 4.95 -0.81
C LEU A 45 4.21 6.35 -1.39
N LEU A 46 3.21 6.73 -2.19
CA LEU A 46 3.03 8.08 -2.70
C LEU A 46 1.63 8.55 -2.30
N TYR A 47 1.56 9.63 -1.53
CA TYR A 47 0.29 10.20 -1.09
C TYR A 47 0.37 11.72 -0.91
N PRO A 48 -0.76 12.43 -0.96
CA PRO A 48 -0.77 13.87 -0.76
C PRO A 48 -0.59 14.25 0.72
N LEU A 49 0.14 15.33 0.96
CA LEU A 49 0.28 15.96 2.28
C LEU A 49 0.40 17.47 2.10
N ASP A 50 -0.47 18.24 2.76
CA ASP A 50 -0.45 19.72 2.82
C ASP A 50 -0.31 20.41 1.45
N GLY A 51 -1.06 19.93 0.45
CA GLY A 51 -1.02 20.47 -0.93
C GLY A 51 0.16 19.98 -1.77
N GLY A 52 1.06 19.20 -1.19
CA GLY A 52 2.16 18.53 -1.86
C GLY A 52 1.99 17.02 -1.96
N LEU A 53 3.08 16.35 -2.34
CA LEU A 53 3.21 14.90 -2.39
C LEU A 53 4.35 14.44 -1.49
N VAL A 54 4.15 13.30 -0.83
CA VAL A 54 5.19 12.62 -0.04
C VAL A 54 5.47 11.27 -0.67
N LEU A 55 6.75 11.01 -0.93
CA LEU A 55 7.26 9.69 -1.31
C LEU A 55 8.05 9.09 -0.14
N THR A 56 7.54 8.00 0.44
CA THR A 56 8.12 7.42 1.66
C THR A 56 7.90 5.92 1.76
N SER A 57 8.62 5.28 2.66
CA SER A 57 8.40 3.88 3.03
C SER A 57 7.24 3.74 4.01
N PRO A 58 6.64 2.54 4.14
CA PRO A 58 5.67 2.25 5.18
C PRO A 58 6.29 2.43 6.56
N SER A 59 5.67 3.26 7.38
CA SER A 59 6.16 3.65 8.71
C SER A 59 6.45 2.43 9.58
N ASP A 60 7.62 2.40 10.23
CA ASP A 60 8.00 1.42 11.25
C ASP A 60 7.86 1.98 12.68
N ALA A 61 7.30 3.18 12.82
CA ALA A 61 7.09 3.81 14.11
C ALA A 61 6.16 2.98 15.01
N ALA A 62 6.30 3.16 16.32
CA ALA A 62 5.39 2.53 17.29
C ALA A 62 3.92 2.93 17.01
N PRO A 63 2.95 2.09 17.40
CA PRO A 63 1.54 2.43 17.26
C PRO A 63 1.20 3.74 17.97
N VAL A 64 0.56 4.66 17.26
CA VAL A 64 0.19 5.98 17.79
C VAL A 64 -1.05 5.93 18.69
N ALA A 65 -1.84 4.86 18.57
CA ALA A 65 -3.05 4.64 19.37
C ALA A 65 -3.39 3.14 19.43
N THR A 66 -4.16 2.78 20.45
CA THR A 66 -4.82 1.47 20.59
C THR A 66 -6.33 1.64 20.43
N LEU A 67 -6.88 1.01 19.41
CA LEU A 67 -8.30 1.01 19.08
C LEU A 67 -8.92 -0.29 19.57
N GLU A 68 -9.84 -0.18 20.52
CA GLU A 68 -10.52 -1.32 21.14
C GLU A 68 -12.01 -1.24 20.82
N TYR A 69 -12.59 -2.37 20.39
CA TYR A 69 -14.01 -2.48 20.14
C TYR A 69 -14.83 -2.25 21.41
N GLY A 70 -15.91 -1.48 21.30
CA GLY A 70 -16.74 -1.05 22.44
C GLY A 70 -16.23 0.20 23.17
N LYS A 71 -14.98 0.66 22.92
CA LYS A 71 -14.45 1.92 23.47
C LYS A 71 -14.24 2.97 22.38
N HIS A 72 -13.41 2.65 21.39
CA HIS A 72 -12.98 3.59 20.36
C HIS A 72 -13.64 3.31 19.01
N ILE A 73 -13.91 2.04 18.72
CA ILE A 73 -14.49 1.58 17.47
C ILE A 73 -16.01 1.49 17.65
N LYS A 74 -16.74 2.32 16.90
CA LYS A 74 -18.22 2.29 16.83
C LYS A 74 -18.72 1.11 16.01
N ARG A 75 -18.05 0.87 14.88
CA ARG A 75 -18.38 -0.19 13.93
C ARG A 75 -17.10 -0.66 13.28
N TYR A 76 -17.03 -1.94 12.96
CA TYR A 76 -15.98 -2.50 12.12
C TYR A 76 -16.58 -3.38 11.03
N GLN A 77 -15.79 -3.63 10.01
CA GLN A 77 -16.01 -4.66 9.02
C GLN A 77 -14.68 -5.36 8.76
N VAL A 78 -14.65 -6.67 9.01
CA VAL A 78 -13.56 -7.54 8.57
C VAL A 78 -13.83 -7.86 7.11
N VAL A 79 -12.88 -7.54 6.24
CA VAL A 79 -12.96 -7.82 4.81
C VAL A 79 -11.93 -8.89 4.48
N ASP A 80 -12.41 -10.03 3.99
CA ASP A 80 -11.61 -11.12 3.44
C ASP A 80 -12.09 -11.43 2.00
N GLU A 81 -11.35 -10.93 1.01
CA GLU A 81 -11.68 -11.08 -0.41
C GLU A 81 -10.74 -12.04 -1.15
N PHE A 82 -11.07 -13.33 -1.11
CA PHE A 82 -10.35 -14.36 -1.88
C PHE A 82 -10.38 -14.16 -3.40
N LYS A 83 -11.35 -13.41 -3.94
CA LYS A 83 -11.42 -13.10 -5.38
C LYS A 83 -10.15 -12.41 -5.88
N LEU A 84 -9.42 -11.73 -5.00
CA LEU A 84 -8.15 -11.07 -5.33
C LEU A 84 -6.93 -11.99 -5.16
N ARG A 85 -7.04 -13.15 -4.50
CA ARG A 85 -5.86 -14.00 -4.21
C ARG A 85 -5.63 -15.09 -5.24
N HIS A 86 -4.39 -15.32 -5.60
CA HIS A 86 -3.97 -16.32 -6.59
C HIS A 86 -2.95 -17.27 -5.98
N SER A 87 -2.90 -18.53 -6.44
CA SER A 87 -1.93 -19.52 -5.94
C SER A 87 -0.50 -19.14 -6.32
N ASP A 88 -0.33 -18.70 -7.57
CA ASP A 88 0.96 -18.41 -8.17
C ASP A 88 0.89 -17.08 -8.92
N TYR A 89 1.86 -16.21 -8.65
CA TYR A 89 2.03 -14.93 -9.32
C TYR A 89 3.23 -15.06 -10.25
N LEU A 90 2.97 -15.20 -11.55
CA LEU A 90 3.97 -15.45 -12.58
C LEU A 90 4.22 -14.17 -13.37
N VAL A 91 5.37 -13.55 -13.15
CA VAL A 91 5.80 -12.34 -13.86
C VAL A 91 6.72 -12.73 -15.00
N LYS A 92 6.44 -12.22 -16.20
CA LYS A 92 7.24 -12.44 -17.41
C LYS A 92 7.66 -11.10 -18.02
N SER A 93 8.89 -11.01 -18.50
CA SER A 93 9.37 -9.89 -19.32
C SER A 93 10.34 -10.39 -20.37
N TYR A 94 10.64 -9.54 -21.33
CA TYR A 94 11.69 -9.77 -22.31
C TYR A 94 12.78 -8.73 -22.13
N ASP A 95 14.05 -9.14 -22.16
CA ASP A 95 15.15 -8.21 -22.29
C ASP A 95 15.59 -8.14 -23.75
N TYR A 96 15.45 -6.95 -24.34
CA TYR A 96 15.85 -6.70 -25.72
C TYR A 96 17.36 -6.49 -25.88
N LEU A 97 18.10 -6.22 -24.79
CA LEU A 97 19.55 -6.05 -24.83
C LEU A 97 20.27 -7.39 -24.84
N SER A 98 19.86 -8.31 -23.96
CA SER A 98 20.41 -9.67 -23.92
C SER A 98 19.69 -10.65 -24.85
N ASP A 99 18.55 -10.27 -25.43
CA ASP A 99 17.67 -11.13 -26.24
C ASP A 99 17.15 -12.36 -25.46
N GLU A 100 16.87 -12.17 -24.16
CA GLU A 100 16.47 -13.25 -23.24
C GLU A 100 15.08 -13.04 -22.62
N ALA A 101 14.37 -14.16 -22.45
CA ALA A 101 13.12 -14.18 -21.70
C ALA A 101 13.40 -14.26 -20.18
N LEU A 102 12.85 -13.32 -19.43
CA LEU A 102 12.98 -13.25 -17.97
C LEU A 102 11.67 -13.65 -17.30
N SER A 103 11.75 -14.43 -16.23
CA SER A 103 10.58 -14.84 -15.46
C SER A 103 10.83 -14.80 -13.97
N GLY A 104 9.76 -14.66 -13.20
CA GLY A 104 9.77 -14.69 -11.75
C GLY A 104 8.44 -15.19 -11.22
N ALA A 105 8.48 -15.88 -10.09
CA ALA A 105 7.30 -16.47 -9.47
C ALA A 105 7.25 -16.15 -7.98
N ALA A 106 6.05 -15.97 -7.45
CA ALA A 106 5.79 -15.96 -6.02
C ALA A 106 4.55 -16.81 -5.74
N LYS A 107 4.63 -17.67 -4.72
CA LYS A 107 3.52 -18.52 -4.28
C LYS A 107 2.80 -17.87 -3.10
N ASP A 108 1.48 -17.99 -3.07
CA ASP A 108 0.65 -17.68 -1.90
C ASP A 108 0.30 -18.99 -1.18
N ALA A 109 0.89 -19.19 0.00
CA ALA A 109 0.68 -20.40 0.79
C ALA A 109 -0.75 -20.55 1.32
N GLY A 110 -1.53 -19.48 1.38
CA GLY A 110 -2.92 -19.54 1.84
C GLY A 110 -3.94 -19.86 0.74
N ILE A 111 -3.49 -20.17 -0.48
CA ILE A 111 -4.35 -20.62 -1.59
C ILE A 111 -3.90 -22.03 -2.01
N GLU A 112 -4.63 -23.03 -1.54
CA GLU A 112 -4.28 -24.45 -1.73
C GLU A 112 -4.73 -25.02 -3.08
N PHE A 113 -5.62 -24.33 -3.79
CA PHE A 113 -6.13 -24.75 -5.09
C PHE A 113 -5.45 -23.99 -6.24
N PHE A 114 -5.34 -24.64 -7.40
CA PHE A 114 -4.65 -24.08 -8.57
C PHE A 114 -5.40 -22.86 -9.14
N ARG A 115 -4.82 -21.67 -9.00
CA ARG A 115 -5.36 -20.41 -9.52
C ARG A 115 -4.22 -19.45 -9.89
N PRO A 116 -3.49 -19.70 -10.99
CA PRO A 116 -2.35 -18.88 -11.36
C PRO A 116 -2.79 -17.50 -11.91
N MET A 117 -1.91 -16.52 -11.74
CA MET A 117 -2.00 -15.20 -12.36
C MET A 117 -0.74 -14.93 -13.16
N HIS A 118 -0.90 -14.51 -14.41
CA HIS A 118 0.21 -14.07 -15.26
C HIS A 118 0.24 -12.55 -15.39
N VAL A 119 1.43 -11.97 -15.22
CA VAL A 119 1.68 -10.53 -15.39
C VAL A 119 2.82 -10.35 -16.37
N VAL A 120 2.57 -9.65 -17.48
CA VAL A 120 3.59 -9.31 -18.48
C VAL A 120 4.07 -7.89 -18.22
N VAL A 121 5.39 -7.66 -18.22
CA VAL A 121 6.01 -6.38 -17.90
C VAL A 121 6.93 -5.95 -19.04
N ASP A 122 6.73 -4.74 -19.54
CA ASP A 122 7.27 -4.32 -20.85
C ASP A 122 8.71 -3.78 -20.86
N ARG A 123 9.32 -3.40 -19.71
CA ARG A 123 10.61 -2.64 -19.77
C ARG A 123 11.65 -2.83 -18.67
N HIS A 124 11.42 -3.61 -17.62
CA HIS A 124 12.31 -3.57 -16.44
C HIS A 124 12.66 -4.93 -15.84
N GLY A 125 12.99 -5.91 -16.67
CA GLY A 125 13.47 -7.22 -16.20
C GLY A 125 14.72 -7.13 -15.31
N TYR A 126 15.55 -6.10 -15.52
CA TYR A 126 16.78 -5.83 -14.75
C TYR A 126 16.68 -4.69 -13.71
N GLY A 127 15.52 -4.04 -13.55
CA GLY A 127 15.35 -3.02 -12.49
C GLY A 127 15.46 -3.65 -11.10
N LEU A 128 15.72 -2.86 -10.05
CA LEU A 128 15.88 -3.32 -8.66
C LEU A 128 14.90 -4.46 -8.31
N GLY A 129 15.44 -5.67 -8.16
CA GLY A 129 14.73 -6.89 -7.75
C GLY A 129 14.15 -7.80 -8.84
N GLY A 130 14.12 -7.39 -10.11
CA GLY A 130 13.68 -8.22 -11.25
C GLY A 130 12.25 -8.77 -11.18
N CYS A 131 11.94 -9.72 -12.07
CA CYS A 131 10.62 -10.38 -12.15
C CYS A 131 10.22 -11.07 -10.83
N GLY A 132 11.20 -11.64 -10.11
CA GLY A 132 10.97 -12.30 -8.82
C GLY A 132 10.46 -11.34 -7.74
N ARG A 133 11.16 -10.21 -7.50
CA ARG A 133 10.67 -9.20 -6.53
C ARG A 133 9.31 -8.67 -6.94
N ARG A 134 9.09 -8.45 -8.25
CA ARG A 134 7.79 -7.98 -8.72
C ARG A 134 6.67 -8.98 -8.40
N ALA A 135 6.91 -10.28 -8.56
CA ALA A 135 5.96 -11.32 -8.20
C ALA A 135 5.63 -11.28 -6.70
N THR A 136 6.64 -11.11 -5.83
CA THR A 136 6.44 -10.97 -4.38
C THR A 136 5.61 -9.74 -4.03
N LEU A 137 5.92 -8.58 -4.62
CA LEU A 137 5.15 -7.35 -4.39
C LEU A 137 3.70 -7.48 -4.84
N GLU A 138 3.49 -8.16 -5.95
CA GLU A 138 2.17 -8.35 -6.54
C GLU A 138 1.31 -9.31 -5.69
N ARG A 139 1.93 -10.35 -5.10
CA ARG A 139 1.34 -11.19 -4.07
C ARG A 139 0.98 -10.37 -2.82
N ASP A 140 1.96 -9.67 -2.24
CA ASP A 140 1.80 -8.97 -0.96
C ASP A 140 0.73 -7.87 -1.05
N ARG A 141 0.67 -7.14 -2.17
CA ARG A 141 -0.38 -6.13 -2.43
C ARG A 141 -1.77 -6.74 -2.51
N ARG A 142 -1.92 -7.93 -3.09
CA ARG A 142 -3.23 -8.58 -3.16
C ARG A 142 -3.61 -9.21 -1.84
N LEU A 143 -2.66 -9.77 -1.10
CA LEU A 143 -2.86 -10.21 0.27
C LEU A 143 -3.33 -9.04 1.15
N ALA A 144 -2.71 -7.85 1.02
CA ALA A 144 -3.11 -6.62 1.69
C ALA A 144 -4.56 -6.24 1.42
N ARG A 145 -4.94 -6.27 0.14
CA ARG A 145 -6.27 -5.85 -0.30
C ARG A 145 -7.34 -6.87 0.05
N ALA A 146 -6.97 -8.14 0.04
CA ALA A 146 -7.84 -9.23 0.44
C ALA A 146 -8.14 -9.15 1.93
N HIS A 147 -7.14 -8.88 2.77
CA HIS A 147 -7.25 -8.83 4.24
C HIS A 147 -7.13 -7.41 4.76
N ARG A 148 -8.27 -6.76 5.00
CA ARG A 148 -8.31 -5.40 5.56
C ARG A 148 -9.41 -5.26 6.61
N LEU A 149 -9.22 -4.31 7.50
CA LEU A 149 -10.23 -3.89 8.46
C LEU A 149 -10.70 -2.49 8.10
N ASP A 150 -12.01 -2.34 7.88
CA ASP A 150 -12.65 -1.06 7.73
C ASP A 150 -13.27 -0.69 9.10
N LEU A 151 -12.73 0.34 9.74
CA LEU A 151 -13.07 0.77 11.10
C LEU A 151 -13.76 2.13 11.07
N GLU A 152 -14.86 2.27 11.80
CA GLU A 152 -15.46 3.56 12.12
C GLU A 152 -15.13 3.93 13.57
N VAL A 153 -14.29 4.95 13.73
CA VAL A 153 -13.87 5.45 15.05
C VAL A 153 -14.55 6.76 15.40
N VAL A 154 -14.67 7.01 16.70
CA VAL A 154 -15.19 8.28 17.23
C VAL A 154 -14.17 9.40 17.00
N ALA A 155 -14.66 10.59 16.67
CA ALA A 155 -13.88 11.82 16.50
C ALA A 155 -12.90 11.79 15.31
N TRP A 156 -12.38 12.98 14.99
CA TRP A 156 -11.38 13.20 13.93
C TRP A 156 -9.95 13.19 14.45
N GLU A 157 -9.82 13.42 15.75
CA GLU A 157 -8.56 13.52 16.47
C GLU A 157 -8.37 12.28 17.35
N ARG A 158 -7.11 11.95 17.56
CA ARG A 158 -6.69 10.92 18.52
C ARG A 158 -6.69 11.52 19.93
N SER A 159 -6.35 10.70 20.92
CA SER A 159 -6.22 11.14 22.32
C SER A 159 -5.15 12.22 22.55
N ASP A 160 -4.18 12.36 21.66
CA ASP A 160 -3.13 13.38 21.70
C ASP A 160 -3.53 14.70 20.99
N GLY A 161 -4.78 14.81 20.55
CA GLY A 161 -5.31 15.99 19.85
C GLY A 161 -4.87 16.10 18.38
N GLN A 162 -4.07 15.16 17.88
CA GLN A 162 -3.66 15.16 16.48
C GLN A 162 -4.70 14.45 15.61
N PRO A 163 -4.94 14.93 14.38
CA PRO A 163 -5.82 14.25 13.43
C PRO A 163 -5.28 12.86 13.05
N TRP A 164 -6.17 11.91 12.77
CA TRP A 164 -5.78 10.64 12.17
C TRP A 164 -4.99 10.86 10.86
N ALA A 165 -3.91 10.12 10.63
CA ALA A 165 -3.10 10.28 9.42
C ALA A 165 -2.82 8.93 8.76
N ILE A 166 -2.76 8.92 7.43
CA ILE A 166 -2.32 7.74 6.67
C ILE A 166 -0.83 7.49 6.90
N ASN A 167 -0.38 6.26 6.64
CA ASN A 167 0.98 5.80 6.93
C ASN A 167 1.35 5.93 8.43
N THR A 168 0.38 5.74 9.33
CA THR A 168 0.61 5.64 10.77
C THR A 168 0.15 4.29 11.29
N ASN A 169 0.87 3.75 12.28
CA ASN A 169 0.57 2.45 12.87
C ASN A 169 -0.45 2.60 14.01
N VAL A 170 -1.42 1.70 14.09
CA VAL A 170 -2.41 1.61 15.18
C VAL A 170 -2.54 0.17 15.64
N ARG A 171 -2.68 -0.05 16.94
CA ARG A 171 -3.04 -1.36 17.47
C ARG A 171 -4.56 -1.50 17.42
N VAL A 172 -5.07 -2.60 16.88
CA VAL A 172 -6.51 -2.87 16.80
C VAL A 172 -6.80 -4.12 17.60
N VAL A 173 -7.76 -4.01 18.51
CA VAL A 173 -8.21 -5.08 19.41
C VAL A 173 -9.72 -5.27 19.24
N ILE A 174 -10.10 -6.41 18.65
CA ILE A 174 -11.49 -6.86 18.47
C ILE A 174 -11.57 -8.29 19.01
N PRO A 175 -11.88 -8.46 20.32
CA PRO A 175 -11.84 -9.76 20.99
C PRO A 175 -12.76 -10.81 20.36
N ASP A 176 -13.96 -10.40 19.94
CA ASP A 176 -14.96 -11.29 19.35
C ASP A 176 -14.50 -11.94 18.03
N GLU A 177 -13.57 -11.28 17.32
CA GLU A 177 -12.97 -11.77 16.06
C GLU A 177 -11.56 -12.36 16.27
N GLY A 178 -11.08 -12.40 17.52
CA GLY A 178 -9.72 -12.84 17.84
C GLY A 178 -8.61 -11.94 17.29
N ILE A 179 -8.92 -10.67 16.98
CA ILE A 179 -7.97 -9.72 16.40
C ILE A 179 -7.29 -8.94 17.53
N ASP A 180 -5.98 -9.09 17.66
CA ASP A 180 -5.11 -8.21 18.44
C ASP A 180 -3.78 -8.05 17.71
N GLY A 181 -3.59 -6.91 17.04
CA GLY A 181 -2.42 -6.70 16.19
C GLY A 181 -2.17 -5.25 15.83
N VAL A 182 -1.00 -4.99 15.24
CA VAL A 182 -0.61 -3.67 14.73
C VAL A 182 -0.86 -3.59 13.24
N PHE A 183 -1.60 -2.55 12.84
CA PHE A 183 -2.00 -2.31 11.46
C PHE A 183 -1.56 -0.91 11.03
N LEU A 184 -1.31 -0.75 9.73
CA LEU A 184 -1.01 0.54 9.11
C LEU A 184 -2.30 1.15 8.55
N ILE A 185 -2.53 2.44 8.82
CA ILE A 185 -3.63 3.19 8.21
C ILE A 185 -3.31 3.45 6.74
N GLY A 186 -4.01 2.77 5.84
CA GLY A 186 -3.87 2.93 4.39
C GLY A 186 -4.82 3.98 3.82
N GLU A 187 -6.01 4.11 4.39
CA GLU A 187 -7.02 5.10 3.99
C GLU A 187 -7.66 5.74 5.21
N ARG A 188 -8.05 7.01 5.07
CA ARG A 188 -8.76 7.76 6.10
C ARG A 188 -9.76 8.72 5.46
N ALA A 189 -11.01 8.65 5.91
CA ALA A 189 -12.05 9.60 5.54
C ALA A 189 -12.75 10.18 6.79
N TYR A 190 -12.70 11.51 6.93
CA TYR A 190 -13.46 12.22 7.97
C TYR A 190 -14.92 12.37 7.54
N ARG A 191 -15.83 12.10 8.47
CA ARG A 191 -17.27 12.23 8.26
C ARG A 191 -17.87 13.10 9.35
N LEU A 192 -18.84 13.92 8.96
CA LEU A 192 -19.71 14.67 9.84
C LEU A 192 -21.15 14.37 9.45
N ASP A 193 -21.91 13.82 10.37
CA ASP A 193 -23.33 13.54 10.20
C ASP A 193 -24.11 14.07 11.41
N SER A 194 -25.34 14.50 11.16
CA SER A 194 -26.32 14.90 12.17
C SER A 194 -26.65 13.81 13.18
N LYS A 195 -26.62 12.51 12.80
CA LYS A 195 -26.92 11.40 13.71
C LYS A 195 -25.68 10.89 14.43
N ASN A 196 -24.59 10.68 13.68
CA ASN A 196 -23.39 10.05 14.22
C ASN A 196 -22.31 11.03 14.72
N GLY A 197 -22.49 12.33 14.49
CA GLY A 197 -21.52 13.38 14.86
C GLY A 197 -20.25 13.33 14.00
N ARG A 198 -19.11 13.67 14.61
CA ARG A 198 -17.78 13.54 13.99
C ARG A 198 -17.30 12.09 14.11
N THR A 199 -17.16 11.41 12.97
CA THR A 199 -16.55 10.07 12.90
C THR A 199 -15.45 10.03 11.87
N THR A 200 -14.54 9.07 12.03
CA THR A 200 -13.49 8.81 11.04
C THR A 200 -13.59 7.37 10.57
N HIS A 201 -13.62 7.19 9.26
CA HIS A 201 -13.43 5.89 8.64
C HIS A 201 -11.93 5.66 8.44
N LEU A 202 -11.41 4.56 8.98
CA LEU A 202 -10.03 4.12 8.83
C LEU A 202 -10.02 2.76 8.14
N GLN A 203 -9.31 2.68 7.02
CA GLN A 203 -8.96 1.38 6.45
C GLN A 203 -7.55 1.02 6.90
N VAL A 204 -7.44 -0.12 7.59
CA VAL A 204 -6.17 -0.58 8.12
C VAL A 204 -5.83 -1.96 7.57
N MET A 205 -4.54 -2.18 7.31
CA MET A 205 -4.01 -3.41 6.74
C MET A 205 -2.73 -3.80 7.50
N HIS A 206 -2.35 -5.07 7.46
CA HIS A 206 -1.08 -5.49 8.05
C HIS A 206 0.08 -4.74 7.38
N ARG A 207 1.07 -4.31 8.16
CA ARG A 207 2.19 -3.50 7.62
C ARG A 207 2.98 -4.24 6.55
N ASP A 208 3.16 -5.56 6.72
CA ASP A 208 3.93 -6.39 5.78
C ASP A 208 3.38 -6.38 4.36
N ALA A 209 2.11 -6.02 4.24
CA ALA A 209 1.44 -5.88 2.97
C ALA A 209 1.97 -4.68 2.14
N PHE A 210 2.71 -3.75 2.76
CA PHE A 210 3.36 -2.61 2.10
C PHE A 210 4.89 -2.69 2.10
N SER A 211 5.50 -3.38 3.06
CA SER A 211 6.97 -3.42 3.20
C SER A 211 7.65 -4.27 2.12
N GLY A 212 6.88 -5.13 1.43
CA GLY A 212 7.38 -5.94 0.31
C GLY A 212 8.53 -6.82 0.74
N GLY A 213 8.30 -7.70 1.71
CA GLY A 213 9.25 -8.68 2.25
C GLY A 213 10.64 -8.09 2.55
N LYS A 214 10.89 -7.71 3.81
CA LYS A 214 12.27 -7.53 4.25
C LYS A 214 13.01 -8.86 4.03
N ARG A 215 14.10 -8.81 3.27
CA ARG A 215 15.13 -9.87 3.31
C ARG A 215 15.74 -9.92 4.71
#